data_AF-A0A1N6NGD7-F1
#
_entry.id   AF-A0A1N6NGD7-F1
#
_cell.length_a   1.000
_cell.length_b   1.000
_cell.length_c   1.000
_cell.angle_alpha   90.00
_cell.angle_beta   90.00
_cell.angle_gamma   90.00
#
_symmetry.space_group_name_H-M   'P 1'
#
loop_
_entity.id
_entity.type
_entity.pdbx_description
1 polymer ?
#
loop_
_entity_poly.entity_id
_entity_poly.type
_entity_poly.pdbx_seq_one_letter_code
_entity_poly.pdbx_strand_id
1 'polypeptide(L)'
;MNDTPDPRFAAWMKAERDSYEAIHQLQQSTQGGRRVAKAEAMARISALRREADRRLAELCRTEPTIARVDARVEPELTRLPFARAASSVSSVGYKH
;
A
#
# COMPACT_ATOMS: atom_id res chain seq x y z
N MET A 1 -7.87 -26.84 -24.95
CA MET A 1 -7.69 -25.61 -24.15
C MET A 1 -7.37 -26.07 -22.74
N ASN A 2 -6.09 -26.09 -22.36
CA ASN A 2 -5.67 -26.49 -21.02
C ASN A 2 -5.55 -25.22 -20.18
N ASP A 3 -6.70 -24.70 -19.72
CA ASP A 3 -6.77 -23.60 -18.74
C ASP A 3 -6.45 -24.14 -17.34
N THR A 4 -5.32 -24.84 -17.19
CA THR A 4 -4.87 -25.28 -15.87
C THR A 4 -4.40 -24.03 -15.13
N PRO A 5 -5.08 -23.59 -14.06
CA PRO A 5 -4.68 -22.39 -13.34
C PRO A 5 -3.27 -22.59 -12.79
N ASP A 6 -2.37 -21.63 -13.00
CA ASP A 6 -1.02 -21.71 -12.45
C ASP A 6 -1.12 -21.84 -10.91
N PRO A 7 -0.71 -22.99 -10.34
CA PRO A 7 -0.82 -23.22 -8.90
C PRO A 7 0.03 -22.24 -8.10
N ARG A 8 1.11 -21.69 -8.68
CA ARG A 8 1.96 -20.69 -8.01
C ARG A 8 1.24 -19.35 -7.93
N PHE A 9 0.63 -18.92 -9.03
CA PHE A 9 -0.20 -17.72 -9.06
C PHE A 9 -1.37 -17.82 -8.08
N ALA A 10 -2.07 -18.95 -8.06
CA ALA A 10 -3.16 -19.20 -7.10
C ALA A 10 -2.67 -19.14 -5.65
N ALA A 11 -1.49 -19.69 -5.35
CA ALA A 11 -0.91 -19.65 -4.02
C ALA A 11 -0.53 -18.22 -3.58
N TRP A 12 0.02 -17.41 -4.49
CA TRP A 12 0.29 -16.00 -4.24
C TRP A 12 -1.01 -15.21 -4.01
N MET A 13 -2.00 -15.37 -4.88
CA MET A 13 -3.31 -14.71 -4.73
C MET A 13 -3.99 -15.06 -3.42
N LYS A 14 -3.87 -16.30 -2.95
CA LYS A 14 -4.38 -16.70 -1.63
C LYS A 14 -3.64 -15.96 -0.52
N ALA A 15 -2.31 -15.91 -0.56
CA ALA A 15 -1.51 -15.22 0.46
C ALA A 15 -1.81 -13.72 0.51
N GLU A 16 -2.01 -13.09 -0.65
CA GLU A 16 -2.39 -11.68 -0.76
C GLU A 16 -3.78 -11.42 -0.14
N ARG A 17 -4.77 -12.27 -0.45
CA ARG A 17 -6.11 -12.20 0.15
C ARG A 17 -6.06 -12.37 1.67
N ASP A 18 -5.35 -13.39 2.17
CA ASP A 18 -5.20 -13.64 3.60
C ASP A 18 -4.62 -12.40 4.32
N SER A 19 -3.62 -11.75 3.71
CA SER A 19 -3.03 -10.53 4.26
C SER A 19 -3.98 -9.33 4.21
N TYR A 20 -4.73 -9.17 3.12
CA TYR A 20 -5.71 -8.10 2.97
C TYR A 20 -6.83 -8.23 3.99
N GLU A 21 -7.42 -9.41 4.13
CA GLU A 21 -8.47 -9.70 5.10
C GLU A 21 -8.02 -9.43 6.53
N ALA A 22 -6.80 -9.82 6.90
CA ALA A 22 -6.26 -9.55 8.23
C ALA A 22 -6.13 -8.04 8.53
N ILE A 23 -5.75 -7.23 7.53
CA ILE A 23 -5.70 -5.77 7.66
C ILE A 23 -7.12 -5.21 7.82
N HIS A 24 -8.08 -5.69 7.04
CA HIS A 24 -9.48 -5.26 7.17
C HIS A 24 -10.07 -5.59 8.54
N GLN A 25 -9.82 -6.79 9.05
CA GLN A 25 -10.22 -7.20 10.40
C GLN A 25 -9.57 -6.30 11.46
N LEU A 26 -8.28 -5.98 11.30
CA LEU A 26 -7.60 -5.06 12.20
C LEU A 26 -8.24 -3.66 12.15
N GLN A 27 -8.50 -3.13 10.96
CA GLN A 27 -9.15 -1.82 10.79
C GLN A 27 -10.53 -1.79 11.44
N GLN A 28 -11.33 -2.84 11.28
CA GLN A 28 -12.64 -2.96 11.94
C GLN A 28 -12.50 -3.02 13.46
N SER A 29 -11.60 -3.87 13.97
CA SER A 29 -11.41 -4.04 15.42
C SER A 29 -10.90 -2.77 16.11
N THR A 30 -10.07 -1.99 15.40
CA THR A 30 -9.53 -0.72 15.89
C THR A 30 -10.43 0.48 15.60
N GLN A 31 -11.55 0.28 14.91
CA GLN A 31 -12.44 1.34 14.44
C GLN A 31 -11.68 2.42 13.64
N GLY A 32 -10.81 1.98 12.73
CA GLY A 32 -9.97 2.87 11.93
C GLY A 32 -8.87 3.55 12.74
N GLY A 33 -8.31 2.87 13.75
CA GLY A 33 -7.21 3.38 14.58
C GLY A 33 -7.63 4.16 15.83
N ARG A 34 -8.94 4.23 16.14
CA ARG A 34 -9.43 4.83 17.41
C ARG A 34 -9.08 3.99 18.64
N ARG A 35 -8.85 2.69 18.46
CA ARG A 35 -8.40 1.77 19.51
C ARG A 35 -7.01 1.23 19.19
N VAL A 36 -6.26 0.91 20.24
CA VAL A 36 -4.91 0.36 20.12
C VAL A 36 -4.96 -1.02 19.46
N ALA A 37 -4.13 -1.21 18.43
CA ALA A 37 -3.93 -2.49 17.79
C ALA A 37 -3.18 -3.46 18.72
N LYS A 38 -3.64 -4.71 18.78
CA LYS A 38 -2.92 -5.76 19.52
C LYS A 38 -1.60 -6.08 18.79
N ALA A 39 -0.50 -6.17 19.54
CA ALA A 39 0.81 -6.48 18.97
C ALA A 39 0.82 -7.80 18.18
N GLU A 40 0.09 -8.82 18.67
CA GLU A 40 -0.08 -10.10 17.98
C GLU A 40 -0.75 -9.98 16.61
N ALA A 41 -1.74 -9.09 16.49
CA ALA A 41 -2.43 -8.86 15.21
C ALA A 41 -1.49 -8.20 14.19
N MET A 42 -0.68 -7.23 14.66
CA MET A 42 0.36 -6.62 13.83
C MET A 42 1.41 -7.63 13.38
N ALA A 43 1.90 -8.47 14.31
CA ALA A 43 2.87 -9.51 14.01
C ALA A 43 2.33 -10.53 13.00
N ARG A 44 1.06 -10.93 13.13
CA ARG A 44 0.38 -11.80 12.16
C ARG A 44 0.31 -11.15 10.77
N ILE A 45 -0.09 -9.89 10.67
CA ILE A 45 -0.14 -9.17 9.39
C ILE A 45 1.26 -9.09 8.77
N SER A 46 2.30 -8.79 9.56
CA SER A 46 3.68 -8.78 9.06
C SER A 46 4.12 -10.14 8.53
N ALA A 47 3.76 -11.24 9.20
CA ALA A 47 4.07 -12.59 8.71
C ALA A 47 3.34 -12.90 7.40
N LEU A 48 2.05 -12.56 7.29
CA LEU A 48 1.25 -12.75 6.08
C LEU A 48 1.81 -11.94 4.89
N ARG A 49 2.22 -10.68 5.13
CA ARG A 49 2.84 -9.83 4.10
C ARG A 49 4.16 -10.40 3.59
N ARG A 50 5.07 -10.78 4.48
CA ARG A 50 6.35 -11.43 4.09
C ARG A 50 6.13 -12.67 3.24
N GLU A 51 5.08 -13.42 3.58
CA GLU A 51 4.75 -14.65 2.89
C GLU A 51 4.15 -14.39 1.49
N ALA A 52 3.32 -13.35 1.34
CA ALA A 52 2.86 -12.89 0.03
C ALA A 52 4.03 -12.38 -0.83
N ASP A 53 4.93 -11.58 -0.25
CA ASP A 53 6.12 -11.05 -0.93
C ASP A 53 7.06 -12.17 -1.40
N ARG A 54 7.27 -13.19 -0.55
CA ARG A 54 8.07 -14.37 -0.90
C ARG A 54 7.49 -15.10 -2.11
N ARG A 55 6.18 -15.35 -2.13
CA ARG A 55 5.50 -16.01 -3.26
C ARG A 55 5.53 -15.17 -4.53
N LEU A 56 5.37 -13.85 -4.41
CA LEU A 56 5.52 -12.94 -5.54
C LEU A 56 6.94 -13.00 -6.12
N ALA A 57 7.97 -13.01 -5.27
CA ALA A 57 9.34 -13.14 -5.70
C ALA A 57 9.61 -14.48 -6.42
N GLU A 58 9.02 -15.58 -5.96
CA GLU A 58 9.08 -16.89 -6.62
C GLU A 58 8.44 -16.86 -8.02
N LEU A 59 7.30 -16.18 -8.17
CA LEU A 59 6.63 -15.96 -9.46
C LEU A 59 7.51 -15.13 -10.40
N CYS A 60 7.98 -13.97 -9.96
CA CYS A 60 8.79 -13.05 -10.79
C CYS A 60 10.17 -13.59 -11.15
N ARG A 61 10.69 -14.60 -10.45
CA ARG A 61 11.92 -15.31 -10.84
C ARG A 61 11.68 -16.41 -11.88
N THR A 62 10.43 -16.84 -12.02
CA THR A 62 10.03 -17.89 -12.97
C THR A 62 9.54 -17.27 -14.29
N GLU A 63 9.06 -16.02 -14.29
CA GLU A 63 8.74 -15.31 -15.53
C GLU A 63 10.01 -15.06 -16.37
N PRO A 64 9.98 -15.35 -17.69
CA PRO A 64 11.11 -15.03 -18.56
C PRO A 64 11.39 -13.54 -18.47
N THR A 65 12.66 -13.19 -18.24
CA THR A 65 13.18 -11.82 -18.09
C THR A 65 12.84 -10.94 -19.30
N ILE A 66 11.61 -10.47 -19.42
CA ILE A 66 11.25 -9.38 -20.32
C ILE A 66 11.50 -8.10 -19.52
N ALA A 67 12.70 -7.55 -19.72
CA ALA A 67 13.15 -6.22 -19.34
C ALA A 67 12.57 -5.69 -18.00
N ARG A 68 13.23 -6.05 -16.90
CA ARG A 68 13.15 -5.22 -15.68
C ARG A 68 13.68 -3.84 -16.05
N VAL A 69 12.78 -2.88 -16.26
CA VAL A 69 13.13 -1.46 -16.24
C VAL A 69 13.62 -1.18 -14.82
N ASP A 70 14.89 -0.82 -14.70
CA ASP A 70 15.46 -0.33 -13.45
C ASP A 70 14.55 0.76 -12.88
N ALA A 71 13.95 0.48 -11.73
CA ALA A 71 13.34 1.50 -10.91
C ALA A 71 14.48 2.39 -10.41
N ARG A 72 14.79 3.44 -11.18
CA ARG A 72 15.62 4.56 -10.74
C ARG A 72 15.06 5.06 -9.42
N VAL A 73 15.81 4.82 -8.35
CA VAL A 73 15.56 5.40 -7.03
C VAL A 73 15.77 6.91 -7.17
N GLU A 74 14.68 7.66 -7.23
CA GLU A 74 14.68 9.11 -6.95
C GLU A 74 14.08 9.31 -5.57
N PRO A 75 14.90 9.60 -4.54
CA PRO A 75 14.40 10.01 -3.25
C PRO A 75 14.31 11.54 -3.24
N GLU A 76 13.19 12.10 -3.68
CA GLU A 76 12.94 13.52 -3.41
C GLU A 76 11.48 13.75 -3.01
N LEU A 77 11.19 13.43 -1.74
CA LEU A 77 10.08 14.07 -1.03
C LEU A 77 10.47 15.53 -0.78
N THR A 78 10.21 16.39 -1.76
CA THR A 78 10.27 17.84 -1.57
C THR A 78 9.24 18.20 -0.48
N ARG A 79 9.72 18.35 0.76
CA ARG A 79 8.98 18.95 1.87
C ARG A 79 8.66 20.40 1.49
N LEU A 80 7.47 20.64 0.97
CA LEU A 80 6.93 22.00 0.89
C LEU A 80 6.41 22.38 2.29
N PRO A 81 6.89 23.49 2.90
CA PRO A 81 6.29 24.00 4.12
C PRO A 81 4.88 24.51 3.80
N PHE A 82 3.93 24.12 4.66
CA PHE A 82 2.52 24.50 4.57
C PHE A 82 2.35 26.00 4.85
N ALA A 83 2.63 26.85 3.86
CA ALA A 83 2.35 28.28 3.96
C ALA A 83 0.86 28.50 3.69
N ARG A 84 0.07 28.61 4.77
CA ARG A 84 -1.31 29.09 4.72
C ARG A 84 -1.29 30.56 4.30
N ALA A 85 -1.61 30.85 3.05
CA ALA A 85 -1.85 32.22 2.60
C ALA A 85 -3.07 32.76 3.36
N ALA A 86 -2.83 33.76 4.22
CA ALA A 86 -3.88 34.57 4.81
C ALA A 86 -4.43 35.48 3.70
N SER A 87 -5.65 35.21 3.24
CA SER A 87 -6.38 36.13 2.36
C SER A 87 -6.74 37.39 3.15
N SER A 88 -5.92 38.43 3.05
CA SER A 88 -6.30 39.78 3.49
C SER A 88 -7.31 40.35 2.50
N VAL A 89 -8.54 40.53 2.98
CA VAL A 89 -9.60 41.25 2.29
C VAL A 89 -9.21 42.72 2.21
N SER A 90 -8.85 43.20 1.01
CA SER A 90 -8.74 44.63 0.75
C SER A 90 -10.07 45.14 0.19
N SER A 91 -10.82 45.86 1.03
CA SER A 91 -12.01 46.61 0.62
C SER A 91 -11.60 47.73 -0.33
N VAL A 92 -11.98 47.65 -1.61
CA VAL A 92 -11.89 48.77 -2.54
C VAL A 92 -13.18 49.57 -2.42
N GLY A 93 -13.11 50.72 -1.74
CA GLY A 93 -14.14 51.74 -1.80
C GLY A 93 -14.09 52.45 -3.14
N TYR A 94 -15.19 52.41 -3.90
CA TYR A 94 -15.38 53.23 -5.09
C TYR A 94 -16.28 54.43 -4.72
N LYS A 95 -15.76 55.63 -4.94
CA LYS A 95 -16.56 56.87 -4.97
C LYS A 95 -17.02 57.10 -6.41
N HIS A 96 -18.31 57.35 -6.60
CA HIS A 96 -18.84 58.33 -7.54
C HIS A 96 -20.21 58.79 -7.06
#